data_AF-A0A8C6KWZ9-F1
#
_entry.id   AF-A0A8C6KWZ9-F1
#
_cell.length_a   1.000
_cell.length_b   1.000
_cell.length_c   1.000
_cell.angle_alpha   90.00
_cell.angle_beta   90.00
_cell.angle_gamma   90.00
#
_symmetry.space_group_name_H-M   'P 1'
#
loop_
_entity.id
_entity.type
_entity.pdbx_description
1 polymer ?
#
loop_
_entity_poly.entity_id
_entity_poly.type
_entity_poly.pdbx_seq_one_letter_code
_entity_poly.pdbx_strand_id
1 'polypeptide(L)'
;MRRCVQTFGPQANEEYQVLANSWRYSSAFSNKLFFTVVDYDEGADVFQQLNMNSAPTFMHFPAKGKPKRADTFDLQRIGFASEQLAKWIADRTDVQIRVFRPPNYSGTIALALLVSLVGGLLYLRRNNLEFIYNKTGWAMAALCVVFAMTSGQMWNHIRGPPYAHKNPQNGQVSYIHGSSQAQFVAESHIILLLNAAITMGMVLLNEAATSKGDVGKRRSKF
;
A
#
# COMPACT_ATOMS: atom_id res chain seq x y z
N MET A 1 -1.67 -21.96 -30.37
CA MET A 1 -1.40 -21.75 -28.93
C MET A 1 -1.89 -20.37 -28.55
N ARG A 2 -2.56 -20.19 -27.39
CA ARG A 2 -3.00 -18.88 -26.91
C ARG A 2 -2.10 -18.43 -25.76
N ARG A 3 -1.52 -17.24 -25.83
CA ARG A 3 -0.57 -16.71 -24.84
C ARG A 3 -1.11 -15.41 -24.24
N CYS A 4 -0.95 -15.19 -22.94
CA CYS A 4 -1.22 -13.91 -22.29
C CYS A 4 0.09 -13.31 -21.78
N VAL A 5 0.46 -12.11 -22.24
CA VAL A 5 1.67 -11.38 -21.84
C VAL A 5 1.30 -10.30 -20.82
N GLN A 6 2.04 -10.23 -19.71
CA GLN A 6 1.97 -9.15 -18.73
C GLN A 6 3.25 -8.29 -18.76
N THR A 7 3.08 -6.99 -18.52
CA THR A 7 4.15 -6.01 -18.29
C THR A 7 3.90 -5.27 -16.96
N PHE A 8 4.93 -4.70 -16.33
CA PHE A 8 5.10 -4.64 -14.86
C PHE A 8 4.27 -3.61 -14.06
N GLY A 9 3.83 -4.05 -12.86
CA GLY A 9 3.38 -3.28 -11.69
C GLY A 9 3.16 -4.26 -10.53
N PRO A 10 3.66 -4.02 -9.29
CA PRO A 10 3.71 -5.05 -8.23
C PRO A 10 2.33 -5.63 -7.89
N GLN A 11 1.32 -4.77 -7.75
CA GLN A 11 -0.06 -5.17 -7.48
C GLN A 11 -0.68 -5.94 -8.66
N ALA A 12 -0.37 -5.56 -9.89
CA ALA A 12 -0.85 -6.26 -11.08
C ALA A 12 -0.18 -7.63 -11.25
N ASN A 13 1.10 -7.75 -10.88
CA ASN A 13 1.83 -9.02 -10.88
C ASN A 13 1.24 -9.98 -9.84
N GLU A 14 0.94 -9.51 -8.62
CA GLU A 14 0.28 -10.32 -7.61
C GLU A 14 -1.06 -10.90 -8.11
N GLU A 15 -1.93 -10.07 -8.67
CA GLU A 15 -3.23 -10.52 -9.19
C GLU A 15 -3.07 -11.48 -10.40
N TYR A 16 -2.08 -11.26 -11.27
CA TYR A 16 -1.76 -12.18 -12.36
C TYR A 16 -1.25 -13.53 -11.84
N GLN A 17 -0.37 -13.52 -10.84
CA GLN A 17 0.17 -14.75 -10.24
C GLN A 17 -0.95 -15.55 -9.58
N VAL A 18 -1.88 -14.88 -8.89
CA VAL A 18 -3.07 -15.52 -8.32
C VAL A 18 -3.90 -16.19 -9.43
N LEU A 19 -4.13 -15.50 -10.55
CA LEU A 19 -4.85 -16.05 -11.70
C LEU A 19 -4.12 -17.24 -12.35
N ALA A 20 -2.83 -17.11 -12.60
CA ALA A 20 -2.00 -18.14 -13.24
C ALA A 20 -1.91 -19.41 -12.37
N ASN A 21 -1.71 -19.25 -11.06
CA ASN A 21 -1.73 -20.35 -10.11
C ASN A 21 -3.11 -21.00 -10.03
N SER A 22 -4.18 -20.19 -10.00
CA SER A 22 -5.56 -20.69 -10.02
C SER A 22 -5.85 -21.53 -11.26
N TRP A 23 -5.32 -21.16 -12.42
CA TRP A 23 -5.43 -21.98 -13.64
C TRP A 23 -4.60 -23.25 -13.56
N ARG A 24 -3.34 -23.15 -13.11
CA ARG A 24 -2.41 -24.30 -13.01
C ARG A 24 -2.92 -25.40 -12.09
N TYR A 25 -3.57 -25.04 -10.99
CA TYR A 25 -4.11 -25.98 -10.02
C TYR A 25 -5.60 -26.29 -10.22
N SER A 26 -6.22 -25.81 -11.31
CA SER A 26 -7.62 -26.10 -11.61
C SER A 26 -7.81 -27.51 -12.17
N SER A 27 -8.92 -28.16 -11.81
CA SER A 27 -9.34 -29.43 -12.43
C SER A 27 -9.72 -29.29 -13.90
N ALA A 28 -10.00 -28.07 -14.38
CA ALA A 28 -10.28 -27.75 -15.78
C ALA A 28 -9.01 -27.44 -16.60
N PHE A 29 -7.81 -27.65 -16.03
CA PHE A 29 -6.54 -27.31 -16.67
C PHE A 29 -6.39 -27.97 -18.04
N SER A 30 -5.96 -27.19 -19.02
CA SER A 30 -5.73 -27.64 -20.39
C SER A 30 -4.54 -26.90 -21.01
N ASN A 31 -3.78 -27.60 -21.86
CA ASN A 31 -2.63 -27.05 -22.60
C ASN A 31 -3.02 -26.07 -23.73
N LYS A 32 -4.21 -25.45 -23.64
CA LYS A 32 -4.76 -24.51 -24.62
C LYS A 32 -4.40 -23.06 -24.30
N LEU A 33 -4.17 -22.75 -23.03
CA LEU A 33 -3.91 -21.40 -22.51
C LEU A 33 -2.56 -21.37 -21.78
N PHE A 34 -1.71 -20.42 -22.18
CA PHE A 34 -0.40 -20.20 -21.57
C PHE A 34 -0.29 -18.77 -21.03
N PHE A 35 0.29 -18.68 -19.85
CA PHE A 35 0.61 -17.43 -19.17
C PHE A 35 2.10 -17.15 -19.33
N THR A 36 2.46 -15.97 -19.82
CA THR A 36 3.86 -15.50 -19.91
C THR A 36 3.97 -14.08 -19.36
N VAL A 37 5.13 -13.76 -18.81
CA VAL A 37 5.47 -12.42 -18.32
C VAL A 37 6.70 -11.96 -19.08
N VAL A 38 6.77 -10.69 -19.45
CA VAL A 38 7.94 -10.09 -20.08
C VAL A 38 8.26 -8.81 -19.34
N ASP A 39 9.49 -8.71 -18.85
CA ASP A 39 10.00 -7.47 -18.26
C ASP A 39 10.42 -6.49 -19.36
N TYR A 40 10.21 -5.20 -19.13
CA TYR A 40 10.69 -4.16 -20.03
C TYR A 40 12.22 -4.12 -20.06
N ASP A 41 12.86 -4.33 -18.92
CA ASP A 41 14.34 -4.29 -18.82
C ASP A 41 15.00 -5.42 -19.61
N GLU A 42 14.33 -6.57 -19.76
CA GLU A 42 14.83 -7.75 -20.49
C GLU A 42 14.35 -7.80 -21.95
N GLY A 43 13.35 -7.01 -22.33
CA GLY A 43 12.62 -7.19 -23.60
C GLY A 43 12.05 -5.91 -24.21
N ALA A 44 12.74 -4.77 -24.08
CA ALA A 44 12.29 -3.47 -24.60
C ALA A 44 11.92 -3.47 -26.10
N ASP A 45 12.56 -4.33 -26.89
CA ASP A 45 12.28 -4.57 -28.30
C ASP A 45 10.87 -5.15 -28.54
N VAL A 46 10.41 -6.05 -27.66
CA VAL A 46 9.06 -6.63 -27.73
C VAL A 46 7.99 -5.56 -27.50
N PHE A 47 8.25 -4.61 -26.60
CA PHE A 47 7.32 -3.49 -26.33
C PHE A 47 7.24 -2.52 -27.49
N GLN A 48 8.37 -2.24 -28.16
CA GLN A 48 8.40 -1.42 -29.37
C GLN A 48 7.65 -2.10 -30.53
N GLN A 49 7.88 -3.40 -30.74
CA GLN A 49 7.18 -4.17 -31.78
C GLN A 49 5.66 -4.23 -31.56
N LEU A 50 5.22 -4.27 -30.31
CA LEU A 50 3.81 -4.29 -29.92
C LEU A 50 3.22 -2.87 -29.75
N ASN A 51 4.01 -1.82 -29.97
CA ASN A 51 3.62 -0.41 -29.85
C ASN A 51 2.97 -0.09 -28.50
N MET A 52 3.56 -0.62 -27.41
CA MET A 52 3.08 -0.44 -26.04
C MET A 52 3.89 0.68 -25.36
N ASN A 53 3.22 1.78 -25.03
CA ASN A 53 3.85 2.98 -24.43
C ASN A 53 3.69 3.06 -22.91
N SER A 54 2.99 2.11 -22.29
CA SER A 54 2.70 2.11 -20.85
C SER A 54 2.68 0.68 -20.29
N ALA A 55 3.38 0.47 -19.18
CA ALA A 55 3.22 -0.69 -18.32
C ALA A 55 2.38 -0.29 -17.08
N PRO A 56 1.63 -1.22 -16.46
CA PRO A 56 1.35 -2.61 -16.85
C PRO A 56 0.32 -2.74 -17.97
N THR A 57 0.50 -3.69 -18.90
CA THR A 57 -0.47 -4.04 -19.95
C THR A 57 -0.67 -5.56 -20.00
N PHE A 58 -1.93 -6.01 -20.09
CA PHE A 58 -2.26 -7.41 -20.37
C PHE A 58 -2.72 -7.57 -21.82
N MET A 59 -2.11 -8.50 -22.55
CA MET A 59 -2.47 -8.76 -23.95
C MET A 59 -2.69 -10.25 -24.19
N HIS A 60 -3.78 -10.58 -24.90
CA HIS A 60 -4.11 -11.94 -25.31
C HIS A 60 -3.70 -12.17 -26.77
N PHE A 61 -2.99 -13.26 -27.02
CA PHE A 61 -2.58 -13.67 -28.36
C PHE A 61 -3.45 -14.84 -28.83
N PRO A 62 -4.29 -14.66 -29.86
CA PRO A 62 -5.12 -15.74 -30.40
C PRO A 62 -4.28 -16.80 -31.11
N ALA A 63 -4.78 -18.03 -31.17
CA ALA A 63 -4.07 -19.16 -31.79
C ALA A 63 -3.90 -19.03 -33.32
N LYS A 64 -4.72 -18.18 -33.97
CA LYS A 64 -4.67 -17.87 -35.40
C LYS A 64 -4.96 -16.38 -35.59
N GLY A 65 -4.03 -15.65 -36.18
CA GLY A 65 -4.18 -14.23 -36.53
C GLY A 65 -3.21 -13.30 -35.80
N LYS A 66 -3.07 -12.07 -36.32
CA LYS A 66 -2.31 -10.99 -35.67
C LYS A 66 -3.11 -10.45 -34.48
N PRO A 67 -2.47 -10.09 -33.36
CA PRO A 67 -3.14 -9.49 -32.21
C PRO A 67 -3.84 -8.19 -32.63
N LYS A 68 -5.11 -8.04 -32.23
CA LYS A 68 -5.88 -6.81 -32.49
C LYS A 68 -5.83 -5.91 -31.25
N ARG A 69 -6.10 -4.60 -31.43
CA ARG A 69 -6.24 -3.64 -30.33
C ARG A 69 -7.31 -4.05 -29.28
N ALA A 70 -8.32 -4.82 -29.70
CA ALA A 70 -9.35 -5.35 -28.81
C ALA A 70 -8.91 -6.55 -27.94
N ASP A 71 -7.73 -7.09 -28.22
CA ASP A 71 -7.08 -8.15 -27.43
C ASP A 71 -6.12 -7.58 -26.37
N THR A 72 -6.04 -6.26 -26.26
CA THR A 72 -5.41 -5.55 -25.14
C THR A 72 -6.46 -5.30 -24.07
N PHE A 73 -6.15 -5.69 -22.84
CA PHE A 73 -6.99 -5.42 -21.68
C PHE A 73 -6.86 -3.96 -21.26
N ASP A 74 -7.98 -3.29 -21.05
CA ASP A 74 -8.03 -1.90 -20.60
C ASP A 74 -7.97 -1.84 -19.07
N LEU A 75 -6.75 -1.77 -18.53
CA LEU A 75 -6.53 -1.71 -17.08
C LEU A 75 -7.12 -0.45 -16.45
N GLN A 76 -7.13 0.68 -17.16
CA GLN A 76 -7.58 1.96 -16.60
C GLN A 76 -9.09 1.96 -16.35
N ARG A 77 -9.86 1.29 -17.21
CA ARG A 77 -11.32 1.27 -17.11
C ARG A 77 -11.87 0.12 -16.27
N ILE A 78 -11.24 -1.06 -16.32
CA ILE A 78 -11.78 -2.31 -15.74
C ILE A 78 -11.13 -2.64 -14.39
N GLY A 79 -9.92 -2.14 -14.14
CA GLY A 79 -9.11 -2.50 -12.98
C GLY A 79 -8.36 -3.83 -13.16
N PHE A 80 -7.41 -4.11 -12.28
CA PHE A 80 -6.46 -5.23 -12.39
C PHE A 80 -6.83 -6.45 -11.53
N ALA A 81 -8.07 -6.54 -11.05
CA ALA A 81 -8.53 -7.66 -10.24
C ALA A 81 -8.50 -8.97 -11.02
N SER A 82 -8.01 -10.03 -10.38
CA SER A 82 -7.88 -11.38 -10.96
C SER A 82 -9.20 -11.95 -11.48
N GLU A 83 -10.34 -11.63 -10.85
CA GLU A 83 -11.66 -12.06 -11.34
C GLU A 83 -12.05 -11.37 -12.65
N GLN A 84 -11.72 -10.09 -12.82
CA GLN A 84 -11.99 -9.36 -14.05
C GLN A 84 -11.10 -9.86 -15.19
N LEU A 85 -9.83 -10.15 -14.89
CA LEU A 85 -8.92 -10.80 -15.83
C LEU A 85 -9.41 -12.20 -16.22
N ALA A 86 -9.87 -13.01 -15.26
CA ALA A 86 -10.43 -14.33 -15.52
C ALA A 86 -11.65 -14.26 -16.44
N LYS A 87 -12.56 -13.30 -16.19
CA LYS A 87 -13.74 -13.07 -17.03
C LYS A 87 -13.38 -12.63 -18.44
N TRP A 88 -12.43 -11.70 -18.57
CA TRP A 88 -11.93 -11.26 -19.87
C TRP A 88 -11.27 -12.39 -20.67
N ILE A 89 -10.48 -13.24 -20.02
CA ILE A 89 -9.90 -14.43 -20.65
C ILE A 89 -11.00 -15.41 -21.05
N ALA A 90 -12.02 -15.62 -20.20
CA ALA A 90 -13.15 -16.49 -20.52
C ALA A 90 -13.92 -15.99 -21.76
N ASP A 91 -14.21 -14.70 -21.84
CA ASP A 91 -14.89 -14.08 -22.98
C ASP A 91 -14.09 -14.23 -24.30
N ARG A 92 -12.76 -14.30 -24.23
CA ARG A 92 -11.88 -14.42 -25.41
C ARG A 92 -11.51 -15.85 -25.77
N THR A 93 -11.44 -16.74 -24.78
CA THR A 93 -10.88 -18.07 -24.95
C THR A 93 -11.86 -19.21 -24.71
N ASP A 94 -13.06 -18.90 -24.20
CA ASP A 94 -14.08 -19.87 -23.76
C ASP A 94 -13.59 -20.78 -22.61
N VAL A 95 -12.48 -20.40 -21.98
CA VAL A 95 -11.89 -21.11 -20.84
C VAL A 95 -12.25 -20.37 -19.57
N GLN A 96 -13.11 -20.97 -18.74
CA GLN A 96 -13.48 -20.41 -17.45
C GLN A 96 -12.43 -20.76 -16.40
N ILE A 97 -11.80 -19.73 -15.82
CA ILE A 97 -10.84 -19.87 -14.73
C ILE A 97 -11.53 -19.50 -13.42
N ARG A 98 -11.57 -20.43 -12.46
CA ARG A 98 -12.02 -20.14 -11.10
C ARG A 98 -10.84 -19.59 -10.31
N VAL A 99 -10.92 -18.33 -9.90
CA VAL A 99 -9.86 -17.65 -9.15
C VAL A 99 -9.94 -18.07 -7.69
N PHE A 100 -8.85 -18.63 -7.16
CA PHE A 100 -8.67 -18.90 -5.74
C PHE A 100 -7.65 -17.91 -5.18
N ARG A 101 -8.12 -16.95 -4.40
CA ARG A 101 -7.25 -16.03 -3.65
C ARG A 101 -6.66 -16.81 -2.46
N PRO A 102 -5.35 -17.10 -2.42
CA PRO A 102 -4.76 -17.72 -1.24
C PRO A 102 -5.02 -16.81 -0.04
N PRO A 103 -5.54 -17.33 1.08
CA PRO A 103 -5.76 -16.53 2.27
C PRO A 103 -4.46 -15.87 2.72
N ASN A 104 -4.48 -14.55 2.92
CA ASN A 104 -3.35 -13.78 3.42
C ASN A 104 -3.11 -14.11 4.90
N TYR A 105 -2.32 -15.14 5.16
CA TYR A 105 -1.93 -15.54 6.52
C TYR A 105 -0.98 -14.55 7.19
N SER A 106 -0.35 -13.63 6.44
CA SER A 106 0.55 -12.62 7.00
C SER A 106 -0.15 -11.74 8.03
N GLY A 107 -1.37 -11.28 7.73
CA GLY A 107 -2.16 -10.45 8.63
C GLY A 107 -2.61 -11.20 9.89
N THR A 108 -3.06 -12.46 9.73
CA THR A 108 -3.51 -13.27 10.87
C THR A 108 -2.35 -13.72 11.76
N ILE A 109 -1.20 -14.06 11.18
CA ILE A 109 0.02 -14.40 11.93
C ILE A 109 0.56 -13.16 12.65
N ALA A 110 0.59 -11.99 12.01
CA ALA A 110 1.01 -10.75 12.64
C ALA A 110 0.08 -10.37 13.81
N LEU A 111 -1.24 -10.54 13.64
CA LEU A 111 -2.21 -10.33 14.70
C LEU A 111 -2.02 -11.32 15.86
N ALA A 112 -1.84 -12.60 15.55
CA ALA A 112 -1.60 -13.64 16.54
C ALA A 112 -0.31 -13.39 17.34
N LEU A 113 0.76 -12.96 16.67
CA LEU A 113 2.01 -12.54 17.30
C LEU A 113 1.84 -11.30 18.18
N LEU A 114 1.08 -10.31 17.73
CA LEU A 114 0.80 -9.13 18.54
C LEU A 114 0.03 -9.49 19.80
N VAL A 115 -1.01 -10.32 19.68
CA VAL A 115 -1.82 -10.79 20.81
C VAL A 115 -0.98 -11.64 21.76
N SER A 116 -0.12 -12.53 21.26
CA SER A 116 0.75 -13.35 22.10
C SER A 116 1.81 -12.51 22.81
N LEU A 117 2.36 -11.50 22.15
CA LEU A 117 3.34 -10.59 22.74
C LEU A 117 2.71 -9.70 23.82
N VAL A 118 1.56 -9.09 23.53
CA VAL A 118 0.81 -8.29 24.51
C VAL A 118 0.36 -9.17 25.68
N GLY A 119 -0.19 -10.35 25.42
CA GLY A 119 -0.59 -11.31 26.45
C GLY A 119 0.57 -11.80 27.29
N GLY A 120 1.73 -12.09 26.69
CA GLY A 120 2.95 -12.48 27.39
C GLY A 120 3.51 -11.36 28.26
N LEU A 121 3.51 -10.12 27.76
CA LEU A 121 3.96 -8.95 28.50
C LEU A 121 3.05 -8.66 29.71
N LEU A 122 1.73 -8.79 29.53
CA LEU A 122 0.74 -8.70 30.60
C LEU A 122 0.93 -9.81 31.65
N TYR A 123 1.24 -11.03 31.23
CA TYR A 123 1.48 -12.17 32.13
C TYR A 123 2.76 -11.98 32.96
N LEU A 124 3.86 -11.56 32.32
CA LEU A 124 5.14 -11.31 33.01
C LEU A 124 5.09 -10.07 33.92
N ARG A 125 4.33 -9.04 33.56
CA ARG A 125 4.11 -7.82 34.37
C ARG A 125 2.85 -7.89 35.25
N ARG A 126 2.30 -9.08 35.52
CA ARG A 126 1.06 -9.24 36.30
C ARG A 126 1.08 -8.55 37.66
N ASN A 127 2.24 -8.42 38.29
CA ASN A 127 2.40 -7.76 39.59
C ASN A 127 2.60 -6.23 39.50
N ASN A 128 2.77 -5.67 38.30
CA ASN A 128 2.99 -4.23 38.07
C ASN A 128 1.99 -3.64 37.06
N LEU A 129 0.70 -3.85 37.33
CA LEU A 129 -0.42 -3.37 36.50
C LEU A 129 -0.62 -1.84 36.56
N GLU A 130 0.20 -1.11 37.33
CA GLU A 130 0.14 0.35 37.46
C GLU A 130 0.22 1.08 36.10
N PHE A 131 0.94 0.51 35.13
CA PHE A 131 1.02 1.05 33.78
C PHE A 131 -0.35 1.08 33.05
N ILE A 132 -1.21 0.08 33.27
CA ILE A 132 -2.53 -0.01 32.64
C ILE A 132 -3.52 0.95 33.30
N TYR A 133 -3.37 1.22 34.60
CA TYR A 133 -4.24 2.17 35.30
C TYR A 133 -3.80 3.64 35.13
N ASN A 134 -2.64 3.88 34.52
CA ASN A 134 -2.12 5.22 34.29
C ASN A 134 -2.92 5.97 33.20
N LYS A 135 -3.84 6.84 33.63
CA LYS A 135 -4.65 7.68 32.72
C LYS A 135 -3.81 8.57 31.80
N THR A 136 -2.67 9.06 32.27
CA THR A 136 -1.76 9.90 31.49
C THR A 136 -1.10 9.11 30.37
N GLY A 137 -0.75 7.84 30.62
CA GLY A 137 -0.23 6.93 29.60
C GLY A 137 -1.23 6.68 28.47
N TRP A 138 -2.49 6.43 28.82
CA TRP A 138 -3.57 6.27 27.84
C TRP A 138 -3.88 7.56 27.06
N ALA A 139 -3.83 8.72 27.73
CA ALA A 139 -3.99 10.01 27.06
C ALA A 139 -2.88 10.24 26.02
N MET A 140 -1.62 9.94 26.37
CA MET A 140 -0.49 10.04 25.43
C MET A 140 -0.63 9.05 24.26
N ALA A 141 -1.02 7.80 24.53
CA ALA A 141 -1.24 6.81 23.48
C ALA A 141 -2.37 7.24 22.51
N ALA A 142 -3.47 7.76 23.04
CA ALA A 142 -4.57 8.28 22.23
C ALA A 142 -4.13 9.47 21.36
N LEU A 143 -3.35 10.40 21.91
CA LEU A 143 -2.78 11.52 21.14
C LEU A 143 -1.87 11.04 20.01
N CYS A 144 -1.00 10.06 20.25
CA CYS A 144 -0.15 9.48 19.21
C CYS A 144 -0.97 8.90 18.05
N VAL A 145 -2.07 8.19 18.35
CA VAL A 145 -2.96 7.63 17.33
C VAL A 145 -3.64 8.76 16.53
N VAL A 146 -4.13 9.79 17.22
CA VAL A 146 -4.75 10.95 16.55
C VAL A 146 -3.76 11.63 15.59
N PHE A 147 -2.52 11.89 16.01
CA PHE A 147 -1.51 12.50 15.13
C PHE A 147 -1.11 11.62 13.95
N ALA A 148 -1.01 10.31 14.16
CA ALA A 148 -0.72 9.37 13.08
C ALA A 148 -1.86 9.37 12.04
N MET A 149 -3.11 9.46 12.47
CA MET A 149 -4.25 9.47 11.57
C MET A 149 -4.44 10.82 10.86
N THR A 150 -4.23 11.95 11.53
CA THR A 150 -4.39 13.28 10.93
C THR A 150 -3.26 13.67 9.98
N SER A 151 -2.05 13.11 10.15
CA SER A 151 -0.89 13.39 9.29
C SER A 151 -0.91 12.70 7.92
N GLY A 152 -1.88 11.80 7.69
CA GLY A 152 -2.02 11.10 6.41
C GLY A 152 -1.26 9.78 6.31
N GLN A 153 -0.94 9.11 7.43
CA GLN A 153 -0.24 7.80 7.40
C GLN A 153 -1.01 6.73 6.61
N MET A 154 -2.34 6.77 6.64
CA MET A 154 -3.17 5.86 5.84
C MET A 154 -3.00 6.13 4.33
N TRP A 155 -2.78 7.38 3.93
CA TRP A 155 -2.51 7.72 2.54
C TRP A 155 -1.18 7.12 2.07
N ASN A 156 -0.15 7.25 2.91
CA ASN A 156 1.16 6.65 2.67
C ASN A 156 1.07 5.12 2.57
N HIS A 157 0.26 4.48 3.40
CA HIS A 157 0.07 3.03 3.36
C HIS A 157 -0.61 2.54 2.07
N ILE A 158 -1.60 3.28 1.54
CA ILE A 158 -2.34 2.86 0.35
C ILE A 158 -1.52 3.08 -0.93
N ARG A 159 -0.83 4.22 -1.05
CA ARG A 159 -0.16 4.60 -2.30
C ARG A 159 1.35 4.41 -2.33
N GLY A 160 1.99 4.22 -1.16
CA GLY A 160 3.44 4.01 -1.06
C GLY A 160 4.27 5.07 -1.80
N PRO A 161 4.05 6.38 -1.61
CA PRO A 161 4.82 7.41 -2.29
C PRO A 161 6.31 7.36 -1.87
N PRO A 162 7.25 7.83 -2.72
CA PRO A 162 8.66 7.89 -2.36
C PRO A 162 8.87 8.85 -1.19
N TYR A 163 9.94 8.64 -0.41
CA TYR A 163 10.23 9.46 0.78
C TYR A 163 10.53 10.92 0.44
N ALA A 164 11.28 11.15 -0.64
CA ALA A 164 11.58 12.46 -1.20
C ALA A 164 11.87 12.33 -2.69
N HIS A 165 11.65 13.39 -3.47
CA HIS A 165 11.98 13.41 -4.89
C HIS A 165 13.26 14.21 -5.13
N LYS A 166 14.24 13.61 -5.79
CA LYS A 166 15.47 14.29 -6.22
C LYS A 166 15.22 14.88 -7.60
N ASN A 167 15.31 16.20 -7.75
CA ASN A 167 15.16 16.83 -9.06
C ASN A 167 16.35 16.43 -9.96
N PRO A 168 16.14 15.74 -11.10
CA PRO A 168 17.22 15.27 -11.97
C PRO A 168 18.08 16.38 -12.59
N GLN A 169 17.55 17.60 -12.66
CA GLN A 169 18.23 18.72 -13.32
C GLN A 169 19.13 19.54 -12.36
N ASN A 170 18.75 19.64 -11.08
CA ASN A 170 19.44 20.48 -10.09
C ASN A 170 20.04 19.70 -8.91
N GLY A 171 19.82 18.38 -8.82
CA GLY A 171 20.30 17.53 -7.72
C GLY A 171 19.70 17.83 -6.34
N GLN A 172 18.81 18.84 -6.24
CA GLN A 172 18.16 19.22 -4.99
C GLN A 172 17.05 18.24 -4.61
N VAL A 173 17.03 17.87 -3.33
CA VAL A 173 16.01 17.00 -2.73
C VAL A 173 14.80 17.85 -2.37
N SER A 174 13.67 17.67 -3.06
CA SER A 174 12.40 18.29 -2.68
C SER A 174 11.67 17.38 -1.69
N TYR A 175 11.51 17.86 -0.47
CA TYR A 175 10.76 17.19 0.59
C TYR A 175 9.27 17.53 0.55
N ILE A 176 8.88 18.54 -0.23
CA ILE A 176 7.50 18.99 -0.41
C ILE A 176 7.06 18.74 -1.86
N HIS A 177 5.88 18.15 -2.04
CA HIS A 177 5.28 17.87 -3.33
C HIS A 177 4.53 19.11 -3.84
N GLY A 178 4.83 19.57 -5.05
CA GLY A 178 4.22 20.78 -5.62
C GLY A 178 2.76 20.65 -6.08
N SER A 179 2.12 19.50 -5.86
CA SER A 179 0.74 19.22 -6.29
C SER A 179 -0.11 18.85 -5.10
N SER A 180 -1.35 19.35 -5.04
CA SER A 180 -2.29 19.13 -3.94
C SER A 180 -2.87 17.71 -3.86
N GLN A 181 -2.70 16.89 -4.90
CA GLN A 181 -3.23 15.52 -4.95
C GLN A 181 -2.23 14.44 -4.49
N ALA A 182 -0.97 14.81 -4.29
CA ALA A 182 0.10 13.88 -3.93
C ALA A 182 0.86 14.40 -2.71
N GLN A 183 1.34 13.47 -1.90
CA GLN A 183 2.03 13.76 -0.64
C GLN A 183 3.26 12.84 -0.54
N PHE A 184 4.39 13.38 -0.08
CA PHE A 184 5.56 12.57 0.26
C PHE A 184 5.50 12.07 1.70
N VAL A 185 6.19 10.97 1.98
CA VAL A 185 6.29 10.43 3.34
C VAL A 185 6.94 11.45 4.29
N ALA A 186 7.94 12.21 3.81
CA ALA A 186 8.57 13.28 4.59
C ALA A 186 7.57 14.38 5.00
N GLU A 187 6.63 14.75 4.15
CA GLU A 187 5.62 15.77 4.46
C GLU A 187 4.70 15.32 5.60
N SER A 188 4.28 14.05 5.62
CA SER A 188 3.46 13.53 6.72
C SER A 188 4.18 13.61 8.07
N HIS A 189 5.51 13.39 8.11
CA HIS A 189 6.29 13.54 9.35
C HIS A 189 6.37 15.00 9.80
N ILE A 190 6.54 15.93 8.86
CA ILE A 190 6.56 17.37 9.16
C ILE A 190 5.20 17.81 9.71
N ILE A 191 4.10 17.38 9.09
CA ILE A 191 2.72 17.68 9.53
C ILE A 191 2.46 17.07 10.90
N LEU A 192 2.93 15.86 11.16
CA LEU A 192 2.82 15.21 12.48
C LEU A 192 3.52 16.02 13.56
N LEU A 193 4.77 16.47 13.32
CA LEU A 193 5.52 17.29 14.25
C LEU A 193 4.86 18.64 14.52
N LEU A 194 4.35 19.31 13.48
CA LEU A 194 3.64 20.59 13.62
C LEU A 194 2.36 20.45 14.45
N ASN A 195 1.54 19.43 14.18
CA ASN A 195 0.33 19.17 14.95
C ASN A 195 0.64 18.84 16.41
N ALA A 196 1.69 18.05 16.65
CA ALA A 196 2.15 17.72 18.01
C ALA A 196 2.65 18.97 18.75
N ALA A 197 3.39 19.86 18.09
CA ALA A 197 3.87 21.10 18.69
C ALA A 197 2.73 22.04 19.09
N ILE A 198 1.72 22.20 18.23
CA ILE A 198 0.54 23.05 18.51
C ILE A 198 -0.27 22.51 19.69
N THR A 199 -0.57 21.21 19.68
CA THR A 199 -1.32 20.58 20.78
C THR A 199 -0.54 20.59 22.09
N MET A 200 0.76 20.31 22.06
CA MET A 200 1.61 20.43 23.25
C MET A 200 1.63 21.86 23.79
N GLY A 201 1.75 22.87 22.91
CA GLY A 201 1.66 24.28 23.28
C GLY A 201 0.34 24.62 23.97
N MET A 202 -0.78 24.11 23.45
CA MET A 202 -2.10 24.32 24.04
C MET A 202 -2.26 23.64 25.42
N VAL A 203 -1.73 22.41 25.57
CA VAL A 203 -1.73 21.69 26.86
C VAL A 203 -0.92 22.44 27.90
N LEU A 204 0.30 22.88 27.55
CA LEU A 204 1.17 23.66 28.45
C LEU A 204 0.53 24.98 28.88
N LEU A 205 -0.18 25.66 27.96
CA LEU A 205 -0.90 26.89 28.27
C LEU A 205 -2.04 26.64 29.26
N ASN A 206 -2.81 25.57 29.07
CA ASN A 206 -3.90 25.20 29.97
C ASN A 206 -3.40 24.79 31.36
N GLU A 207 -2.30 24.04 31.41
CA GLU A 207 -1.63 23.70 32.68
C GLU A 207 -1.12 24.94 33.40
N ALA A 208 -0.50 25.89 32.69
CA ALA A 208 -0.02 27.14 33.26
C ALA A 208 -1.17 28.01 33.81
N ALA A 209 -2.32 28.04 33.12
CA ALA A 209 -3.51 28.76 33.56
C ALA A 209 -4.17 28.13 34.80
N THR A 210 -4.18 26.80 34.88
CA THR A 210 -4.82 26.05 35.99
C THR A 210 -3.89 25.85 37.19
N SER A 211 -2.57 25.92 36.99
CA SER A 211 -1.56 25.71 38.04
C SER A 211 -1.63 26.79 39.11
N LYS A 212 -2.02 26.43 40.34
CA LYS A 212 -2.05 27.31 41.53
C LYS A 212 -0.67 27.55 42.18
N GLY A 213 0.43 27.25 41.50
CA GLY A 213 1.80 27.44 42.01
C GLY A 213 2.35 28.85 41.83
N ASP A 214 3.37 29.20 42.63
CA ASP A 214 4.00 30.53 42.75
C ASP A 214 4.16 31.29 41.43
N VAL A 215 3.79 32.57 41.47
CA VAL A 215 3.76 33.51 40.34
C VAL A 215 5.11 33.60 39.60
N GLY A 216 6.23 33.34 40.29
CA GLY A 216 7.57 33.32 39.69
C GLY A 216 7.80 32.19 38.67
N LYS A 217 7.20 31.01 38.88
CA LYS A 217 7.31 29.89 37.91
C LYS A 217 6.40 30.05 36.69
N ARG A 218 5.38 30.92 36.77
CA ARG A 218 4.47 31.22 35.65
C ARG A 218 5.10 32.09 34.56
N ARG A 219 6.10 32.92 34.90
CA ARG A 219 6.75 33.85 33.94
C ARG A 219 8.10 33.38 33.41
N SER A 220 8.79 32.48 34.11
CA SER A 220 10.16 32.04 33.77
C SER A 220 10.25 31.01 32.63
N LYS A 221 9.13 30.51 32.10
CA LYS A 221 9.09 29.50 31.03
C LYS A 221 8.78 30.05 29.63
N PHE A 222 8.67 31.38 29.50
CA PHE A 222 8.64 32.08 28.22
C PHE A 222 10.04 32.60 27.88
#